data_AF-A0A958M5M9-F1
#
_entry.id   AF-A0A958M5M9-F1
#
_cell.length_a   1.000
_cell.length_b   1.000
_cell.length_c   1.000
_cell.angle_alpha   90.00
_cell.angle_beta   90.00
_cell.angle_gamma   90.00
#
_symmetry.space_group_name_H-M   'P 1'
#
loop_
_entity.id
_entity.type
_entity.pdbx_description
1 polymer ?
#
loop_
_entity_poly.entity_id
_entity_poly.type
_entity_poly.pdbx_seq_one_letter_code
_entity_poly.pdbx_strand_id
1 'polypeptide(L)' 'MDEILEELPQRAQEKHTENKKFFGKLKKRPPKDLDYTMQELHEAEFERTDCLTCANCCKTTGPLFTNADVERISRHF' A
#
# COMPACT_ATOMS: atom_id res chain seq x y z
N MET A 1 -10.26 -8.27 -20.73
CA MET A 1 -9.42 -7.77 -19.61
C MET A 1 -9.13 -6.31 -19.83
N ASP A 2 -8.73 -5.93 -21.05
CA ASP A 2 -8.39 -4.54 -21.42
C ASP A 2 -9.58 -3.57 -21.33
N GLU A 3 -10.78 -3.97 -21.77
CA GLU A 3 -12.00 -3.13 -21.66
C GLU A 3 -12.32 -2.74 -20.21
N ILE A 4 -12.11 -3.64 -19.24
CA ILE A 4 -12.33 -3.35 -17.82
C ILE A 4 -11.31 -2.31 -17.32
N LEU A 5 -10.06 -2.41 -17.77
CA LEU A 5 -8.98 -1.51 -17.35
C LEU A 5 -9.19 -0.09 -17.89
N GLU A 6 -9.70 0.04 -19.11
CA GLU A 6 -10.03 1.32 -19.74
C GLU A 6 -11.15 2.08 -19.00
N GLU A 7 -12.11 1.35 -18.42
CA GLU A 7 -13.21 1.94 -17.65
C GLU A 7 -12.84 2.34 -16.21
N LEU A 8 -11.73 1.83 -15.67
CA LEU A 8 -11.34 2.06 -14.28
C LEU A 8 -11.23 3.55 -13.89
N PRO A 9 -10.62 4.45 -14.70
CA PRO A 9 -10.53 5.86 -14.35
C PRO A 9 -11.89 6.53 -14.20
N GLN A 10 -12.84 6.22 -15.09
CA GLN A 10 -14.19 6.77 -15.04
C GLN A 10 -14.93 6.27 -13.80
N ARG A 11 -14.90 4.96 -13.55
CA ARG A 11 -15.55 4.35 -12.37
C ARG A 11 -14.94 4.85 -11.07
N ALA A 12 -13.62 5.05 -11.03
CA ALA A 12 -12.93 5.63 -9.88
C ALA A 12 -13.39 7.07 -9.61
N GLN A 13 -13.56 7.88 -10.66
CA GLN A 13 -14.05 9.25 -10.55
C GLN A 13 -15.50 9.31 -10.05
N GLU A 14 -16.38 8.49 -10.62
CA GLU A 14 -17.80 8.40 -10.22
C GLU A 14 -17.95 7.99 -8.75
N LYS A 15 -17.10 7.07 -8.28
CA LYS A 15 -17.12 6.55 -6.91
C LYS A 15 -16.25 7.30 -5.92
N HIS A 16 -15.47 8.30 -6.36
CA HIS A 16 -14.49 8.98 -5.52
C HIS A 16 -15.09 9.54 -4.22
N THR A 17 -16.23 10.24 -4.30
CA THR A 17 -16.89 10.83 -3.12
C THR A 17 -17.42 9.77 -2.15
N GLU A 18 -17.98 8.68 -2.68
CA GLU A 18 -18.49 7.55 -1.90
C GLU A 18 -17.33 6.85 -1.16
N ASN A 19 -16.27 6.52 -1.91
CA ASN A 19 -15.07 5.87 -1.38
C ASN A 19 -14.39 6.73 -0.31
N LYS A 20 -14.24 8.03 -0.55
CA LYS A 20 -13.65 8.96 0.43
C LYS A 20 -14.43 8.97 1.75
N LYS A 21 -15.77 8.98 1.68
CA LYS A 21 -16.63 8.90 2.88
C LYS A 21 -16.50 7.54 3.57
N PHE A 22 -16.44 6.45 2.81
CA PHE A 22 -16.27 5.09 3.33
C PHE A 22 -14.96 4.93 4.09
N PHE A 23 -13.82 5.30 3.49
CA PHE A 23 -12.51 5.22 4.15
C PHE A 23 -12.41 6.14 5.38
N GLY A 24 -13.06 7.30 5.36
CA GLY A 24 -13.16 8.17 6.53
C GLY A 24 -13.89 7.53 7.71
N LYS A 25 -14.87 6.63 7.46
CA LYS A 25 -15.53 5.84 8.50
C LYS A 25 -14.66 4.66 8.96
N LEU A 26 -14.04 3.96 8.01
CA LEU A 26 -13.20 2.80 8.29
C LEU A 26 -12.01 3.14 9.19
N LYS A 27 -11.34 4.26 8.92
CA LYS A 27 -10.19 4.74 9.70
C LYS A 27 -10.52 5.00 11.19
N LYS A 28 -11.79 5.26 11.52
CA LYS A 28 -12.23 5.50 12.91
C LYS A 28 -12.48 4.21 13.69
N ARG A 29 -12.47 3.06 13.02
CA ARG A 29 -12.77 1.75 13.61
C ARG A 29 -11.74 0.71 13.17
N PRO A 30 -10.43 0.94 13.39
CA PRO A 30 -9.45 -0.10 13.13
C PRO A 30 -9.70 -1.29 14.08
N PRO A 31 -9.60 -2.54 13.60
CA PRO A 31 -9.52 -3.71 14.46
C PRO A 31 -8.37 -3.57 15.47
N LYS A 32 -8.53 -4.16 16.66
CA LYS A 32 -7.50 -4.08 17.71
C LYS A 32 -6.20 -4.81 17.33
N ASP A 33 -6.34 -5.79 16.46
CA ASP A 33 -5.34 -6.75 16.01
C ASP A 33 -4.92 -6.50 14.56
N LEU A 34 -5.21 -5.31 14.02
CA LEU A 34 -4.90 -4.97 12.63
C LEU A 34 -3.42 -5.15 12.30
N ASP A 35 -2.53 -4.72 13.19
CA ASP A 35 -1.09 -4.80 12.97
C ASP A 35 -0.60 -6.25 12.90
N TYR A 36 -1.07 -7.10 13.81
CA TYR A 36 -0.77 -8.54 13.80
C TYR A 36 -1.32 -9.22 12.54
N THR A 37 -2.57 -8.89 12.18
CA THR A 37 -3.20 -9.41 10.96
C THR A 37 -2.39 -9.04 9.72
N MET A 38 -1.93 -7.78 9.63
CA MET A 38 -1.14 -7.34 8.48
C MET A 38 0.24 -7.98 8.44
N GLN A 39 0.85 -8.29 9.60
CA GLN A 39 2.10 -9.03 9.66
C GLN A 39 1.93 -10.46 9.13
N GLU A 40 0.91 -11.18 9.59
CA GLU A 40 0.62 -12.54 9.11
C GLU A 40 0.34 -12.58 7.60
N LEU A 41 -0.46 -11.63 7.10
CA LEU A 41 -0.75 -11.49 5.67
C LEU A 41 0.51 -11.16 4.86
N HIS A 42 1.40 -10.34 5.42
CA HIS A 42 2.68 -10.01 4.79
C HIS A 42 3.56 -11.25 4.66
N GLU A 43 3.78 -11.99 5.75
CA GLU A 43 4.58 -13.22 5.73
C GLU A 43 4.01 -14.23 4.73
N ALA A 44 2.70 -14.48 4.78
CA ALA A 44 2.03 -15.43 3.88
C ALA A 44 2.11 -15.03 2.39
N GLU A 45 2.03 -13.74 2.07
CA GLU A 45 2.14 -13.27 0.68
C GLU A 45 3.58 -13.38 0.17
N PHE A 46 4.57 -13.01 0.99
CA PHE A 46 5.98 -13.04 0.59
C PHE A 46 6.56 -14.46 0.54
N GLU A 47 5.95 -15.44 1.19
CA GLU A 47 6.27 -16.87 1.00
C GLU A 47 5.94 -17.36 -0.41
N ARG A 48 4.90 -16.81 -1.05
CA ARG A 48 4.41 -17.27 -2.36
C ARG A 48 4.71 -16.31 -3.51
N THR A 49 5.04 -15.05 -3.21
CA THR A 49 5.23 -13.98 -4.20
C THR A 49 6.60 -13.33 -4.01
N ASP A 50 7.47 -13.50 -5.01
CA ASP A 50 8.70 -12.71 -5.12
C ASP A 50 8.43 -11.38 -5.85
N CYS A 51 8.32 -10.29 -5.10
CA CYS A 51 8.09 -8.95 -5.65
C CYS A 51 9.28 -8.42 -6.48
N LEU A 52 10.46 -9.03 -6.35
CA LEU A 52 11.65 -8.67 -7.14
C LEU A 52 11.61 -9.25 -8.55
N THR A 53 10.76 -10.24 -8.80
CA THR A 53 10.58 -10.85 -10.12
C THR A 53 10.21 -9.81 -11.19
N CYS A 54 9.32 -8.86 -10.87
CA CYS A 54 9.03 -7.71 -11.76
C CYS A 54 9.69 -6.41 -11.28
N ALA A 55 9.76 -6.22 -9.95
CA ALA A 55 10.26 -5.02 -9.28
C ALA A 55 9.63 -3.70 -9.78
N ASN A 56 8.40 -3.74 -10.33
CA ASN A 56 7.73 -2.56 -10.89
C ASN A 56 7.47 -1.48 -9.83
N CYS A 57 7.20 -1.88 -8.58
CA CYS A 57 7.06 -0.96 -7.46
C CYS A 57 8.42 -0.42 -7.00
N CYS A 58 9.39 -1.28 -6.67
CA CYS A 58 10.67 -0.83 -6.11
C CYS A 58 11.55 -0.02 -7.07
N LYS A 59 11.43 -0.22 -8.39
CA LYS A 59 12.15 0.56 -9.41
C LYS A 59 11.63 1.98 -9.55
N THR A 60 10.33 2.19 -9.31
CA THR A 60 9.64 3.47 -9.57
C THR A 60 9.31 4.21 -8.29
N THR A 61 9.01 3.45 -7.23
CA THR A 61 8.66 3.87 -5.90
C THR A 61 9.84 3.51 -5.01
N GLY A 62 10.92 4.29 -5.13
CA GLY A 62 12.08 4.16 -4.25
C GLY A 62 11.69 4.31 -2.78
N PRO A 63 12.59 3.98 -1.84
CA PRO A 63 12.30 4.17 -0.43
C PRO A 63 11.98 5.64 -0.18
N LEU A 64 10.84 5.88 0.49
CA LEU A 64 10.40 7.21 0.88
C LEU A 64 11.19 7.69 2.10
N PHE A 65 12.53 7.67 2.02
CA PHE A 65 13.39 8.20 3.07
C PHE A 65 13.47 9.71 2.95
N THR A 66 13.18 10.38 4.06
CA THR A 66 13.50 11.80 4.20
C THR A 66 14.96 11.95 4.63
N ASN A 67 15.55 13.14 4.45
CA ASN A 67 16.90 13.41 4.98
C ASN A 67 16.98 13.18 6.49
N ALA A 68 15.89 13.44 7.23
CA ALA A 68 15.82 13.15 8.66
C ALA A 68 15.87 11.64 8.97
N ASP A 69 15.24 10.82 8.12
CA ASP A 69 15.36 9.37 8.23
C ASP A 69 16.79 8.90 7.97
N VAL A 70 17.46 9.47 6.96
CA VAL A 70 18.87 9.15 6.67
C VAL A 70 19.77 9.51 7.85
N GLU A 71 19.64 10.70 8.42
CA GLU A 71 20.43 11.15 9.59
C GLU A 71 20.18 10.33 10.85
N ARG A 72 18.97 9.80 11.01
CA ARG A 72 18.61 8.93 12.14
C ARG A 72 19.18 7.52 11.93
N ILE A 73 18.99 6.94 10.75
CA ILE A 73 19.43 5.58 10.44
C ILE A 73 20.96 5.48 10.40
N SER A 74 21.65 6.51 9.90
CA SER A 74 23.12 6.53 9.82
C SER A 74 23.82 6.48 11.18
N ARG A 75 23.10 6.69 12.28
CA ARG A 75 23.64 6.63 13.65
C ARG A 75 23.52 5.25 14.31
N HIS A 76 22.81 4.32 13.69
CA HIS A 76 22.64 2.96 14.20
C HIS A 76 23.70 1.98 13.68
N PHE A 77 24.63 2.48 12.85
CA PHE A 77 25.81 1.78 12.31
C PHE A 77 27.07 2.57 12.69
#